data_AF-A0A2A2V4L3-F1
#
_entry.id   AF-A0A2A2V4L3-F1
#
_cell.length_a   1.000
_cell.length_b   1.000
_cell.length_c   1.000
_cell.angle_alpha   90.00
_cell.angle_beta   90.00
_cell.angle_gamma   90.00
#
_symmetry.space_group_name_H-M   'P 1'
#
loop_
_entity.id
_entity.type
_entity.pdbx_description
1 polymer ?
#
loop_
_entity_poly.entity_id
_entity_poly.type
_entity_poly.pdbx_seq_one_letter_code
_entity_poly.pdbx_strand_id
1 'polypeptide(L)'
;MGGLVADGYVPHVQEQLNSRFIGEALDEMIQFQKEFKVFSSQHTLQMSFGLLNIAPVGEADRHGFFRYLKLLKKTGASIDGKASRKNGHDQIVASLQGNLESGRAMPVFFTWHPGEHPKGIVQITNGDRVLSFSSKGFLTISVPTISAHRPKAGKRKKK
;
A
#
# COMPACT_ATOMS: atom_id res chain seq x y z
N MET A 1 -9.24 4.10 -2.47
CA MET A 1 -10.33 3.22 -2.02
C MET A 1 -11.71 3.61 -2.54
N GLY A 2 -12.00 4.83 -2.98
CA GLY A 2 -13.00 5.09 -4.03
C GLY A 2 -14.44 4.63 -3.76
N GLY A 3 -14.89 4.65 -2.50
CA GLY A 3 -16.20 4.14 -2.09
C GLY A 3 -16.30 2.62 -1.98
N LEU A 4 -15.18 1.89 -2.09
CA LEU A 4 -15.11 0.45 -1.78
C LEU A 4 -14.98 0.20 -0.28
N VAL A 5 -14.37 1.13 0.44
CA VAL A 5 -14.17 1.09 1.89
C VAL A 5 -14.67 2.41 2.44
N ALA A 6 -15.45 2.37 3.51
CA ALA A 6 -15.93 3.55 4.19
C ALA A 6 -14.75 4.38 4.72
N ASP A 7 -14.84 5.70 4.59
CA ASP A 7 -13.74 6.62 4.89
C ASP A 7 -13.21 6.44 6.33
N GLY A 8 -14.08 6.10 7.29
CA GLY A 8 -13.70 5.85 8.68
C GLY A 8 -12.78 4.63 8.89
N TYR A 9 -12.76 3.66 7.98
CA TYR A 9 -11.89 2.48 8.09
C TYR A 9 -10.53 2.65 7.42
N VAL A 10 -10.35 3.68 6.58
CA VAL A 10 -9.09 3.91 5.86
C VAL A 10 -7.92 4.23 6.80
N PRO A 11 -8.06 5.13 7.79
CA PRO A 11 -6.99 5.39 8.77
C PRO A 11 -6.65 4.16 9.60
N HIS A 12 -7.65 3.38 10.01
CA HIS A 12 -7.45 2.16 10.79
C HIS A 12 -6.63 1.10 10.02
N VAL A 13 -6.91 0.90 8.72
CA VAL A 13 -6.08 0.00 7.89
C VAL A 13 -4.66 0.53 7.73
N GLN A 14 -4.49 1.86 7.63
CA GLN A 14 -3.17 2.47 7.54
C GLN A 14 -2.36 2.27 8.82
N GLU A 15 -2.99 2.41 9.98
CA GLU A 15 -2.38 2.13 11.28
C GLU A 15 -1.96 0.66 11.38
N GLN A 16 -2.84 -0.28 11.02
CA GLN A 16 -2.51 -1.70 10.97
C GLN A 16 -1.30 -1.97 10.07
N LEU A 17 -1.27 -1.39 8.86
CA LEU A 17 -0.13 -1.51 7.96
C LEU A 17 1.15 -1.01 8.62
N ASN A 18 1.17 0.24 9.10
CA ASN A 18 2.37 0.86 9.64
C ASN A 18 2.88 0.17 10.91
N SER A 19 1.99 -0.33 11.75
CA SER A 19 2.36 -1.07 12.97
C SER A 19 3.13 -2.36 12.68
N ARG A 20 2.93 -2.99 11.51
CA ARG A 20 3.59 -4.26 11.14
C ARG A 20 5.01 -4.10 10.60
N PHE A 21 5.46 -2.88 10.34
CA PHE A 21 6.75 -2.63 9.70
C PHE A 21 7.59 -1.59 10.47
N ILE A 22 7.48 -1.57 11.80
CA ILE A 22 8.26 -0.71 12.67
C ILE A 22 8.67 -1.45 13.95
N GLY A 23 9.85 -1.12 14.49
CA GLY A 23 10.34 -1.71 15.75
C GLY A 23 10.43 -3.24 15.68
N GLU A 24 10.09 -3.92 16.77
CA GLU A 24 10.13 -5.38 16.88
C GLU A 24 9.22 -6.07 15.85
N ALA A 25 8.10 -5.47 15.47
CA ALA A 25 7.21 -6.02 14.44
C ALA A 25 7.88 -6.08 13.06
N LEU A 26 8.80 -5.15 12.76
CA LEU A 26 9.61 -5.24 11.55
C LEU A 26 10.54 -6.46 11.59
N ASP A 27 11.17 -6.71 12.74
CA ASP A 27 12.07 -7.85 12.92
C ASP A 27 11.32 -9.19 12.76
N GLU A 28 10.11 -9.29 13.32
CA GLU A 28 9.20 -10.42 13.08
C GLU A 28 8.84 -10.57 11.60
N MET A 29 8.54 -9.46 10.93
CA MET A 29 8.18 -9.47 9.51
C MET A 29 9.36 -9.92 8.63
N ILE A 30 10.60 -9.60 8.99
CA ILE A 30 11.80 -10.11 8.32
C ILE A 30 11.87 -11.64 8.47
N GLN A 31 11.60 -12.18 9.66
CA GLN A 31 11.58 -13.64 9.85
C GLN A 31 10.43 -14.30 9.07
N PHE A 32 9.22 -13.73 9.08
CA PHE A 32 8.12 -14.24 8.26
C PHE A 32 8.44 -14.20 6.77
N GLN A 33 9.10 -13.14 6.29
CA GLN A 33 9.55 -13.07 4.91
C GLN A 33 10.61 -14.14 4.61
N LYS A 34 11.55 -14.38 5.53
CA LYS A 34 12.59 -15.38 5.35
C LYS A 34 12.01 -16.79 5.22
N GLU A 35 11.11 -17.17 6.13
CA GLU A 35 10.57 -18.53 6.22
C GLU A 35 9.43 -18.79 5.23
N PHE A 36 8.48 -17.84 5.11
CA PHE A 36 7.23 -18.06 4.36
C PHE A 36 7.15 -17.28 3.05
N LYS A 37 8.12 -16.40 2.76
CA LYS A 37 8.11 -15.56 1.56
C LYS A 37 6.78 -14.82 1.38
N VAL A 38 6.26 -14.26 2.48
CA VAL A 38 4.95 -13.58 2.57
C VAL A 38 4.76 -12.57 1.44
N PHE A 39 5.80 -11.82 1.09
CA PHE A 39 5.86 -10.97 -0.09
C PHE A 39 6.75 -11.63 -1.15
N SER A 40 6.11 -12.19 -2.18
CA SER A 40 6.78 -12.75 -3.33
C SER A 40 5.86 -12.69 -4.54
N SER A 41 6.39 -12.94 -5.74
CA SER A 41 5.57 -12.99 -6.97
C SER A 41 4.49 -14.08 -6.95
N GLN A 42 4.59 -15.06 -6.06
CA GLN A 42 3.61 -16.13 -5.89
C GLN A 42 2.40 -15.69 -5.05
N HIS A 43 2.55 -14.64 -4.23
CA HIS A 43 1.52 -14.18 -3.32
C HIS A 43 0.98 -12.81 -3.76
N THR A 44 -0.34 -12.69 -3.85
CA THR A 44 -0.96 -11.37 -4.11
C THR A 44 -0.97 -10.53 -2.83
N LEU A 45 -1.00 -9.20 -2.95
CA LEU A 45 -1.18 -8.30 -1.79
C LEU A 45 -2.43 -8.66 -0.98
N GLN A 46 -3.50 -9.12 -1.64
CA GLN A 46 -4.69 -9.61 -0.94
C GLN A 46 -4.35 -10.82 -0.04
N MET A 47 -3.58 -11.78 -0.54
CA MET A 47 -3.19 -12.96 0.23
C MET A 47 -2.25 -12.58 1.37
N SER A 48 -1.21 -11.78 1.09
CA SER A 48 -0.25 -11.35 2.11
C SER A 48 -0.93 -10.54 3.21
N PHE A 49 -1.75 -9.54 2.86
CA PHE A 49 -2.46 -8.73 3.86
C PHE A 49 -3.56 -9.51 4.57
N GLY A 50 -4.23 -10.43 3.87
CA GLY A 50 -5.18 -11.35 4.50
C GLY A 50 -4.53 -12.25 5.56
N LEU A 51 -3.37 -12.83 5.23
CA LEU A 51 -2.58 -13.66 6.16
C LEU A 51 -2.14 -12.86 7.40
N LEU A 52 -1.72 -11.61 7.20
CA LEU A 52 -1.33 -10.71 8.29
C LEU A 52 -2.53 -10.12 9.05
N ASN A 53 -3.76 -10.49 8.68
CA ASN A 53 -5.01 -9.92 9.20
C ASN A 53 -5.06 -8.38 9.12
N ILE A 54 -4.53 -7.82 8.03
CA ILE A 54 -4.63 -6.40 7.70
C ILE A 54 -5.90 -6.20 6.87
N ALA A 55 -6.94 -5.69 7.52
CA ALA A 55 -8.21 -5.39 6.88
C ALA A 55 -9.13 -4.53 7.78
N PRO A 56 -10.12 -3.85 7.17
CA PRO A 56 -11.26 -3.32 7.92
C PRO A 56 -11.98 -4.40 8.74
N VAL A 57 -12.62 -3.97 9.83
CA VAL A 57 -13.39 -4.87 10.72
C VAL A 57 -14.69 -5.32 10.04
N GLY A 58 -15.37 -4.42 9.32
CA GLY A 58 -16.60 -4.73 8.58
C GLY A 58 -16.34 -5.67 7.39
N GLU A 59 -17.20 -6.66 7.20
CA GLU A 59 -17.06 -7.65 6.12
C GLU A 59 -17.14 -7.01 4.72
N ALA A 60 -18.11 -6.12 4.51
CA ALA A 60 -18.27 -5.39 3.26
C ALA A 60 -17.01 -4.55 2.93
N ASP A 61 -16.47 -3.84 3.92
CA ASP A 61 -15.27 -3.03 3.80
C ASP A 61 -14.02 -3.90 3.59
N ARG A 62 -13.94 -5.07 4.22
CA ARG A 62 -12.88 -6.06 3.98
C ARG A 62 -12.87 -6.53 2.53
N HIS A 63 -14.03 -6.90 1.99
CA HIS A 63 -14.16 -7.25 0.58
C HIS A 63 -13.80 -6.07 -0.34
N GLY A 64 -14.22 -4.87 0.03
CA GLY A 64 -13.87 -3.64 -0.66
C GLY A 64 -12.37 -3.35 -0.69
N PHE A 65 -11.69 -3.52 0.44
CA PHE A 65 -10.25 -3.36 0.59
C PHE A 65 -9.48 -4.36 -0.28
N PHE A 66 -9.84 -5.64 -0.23
CA PHE A 66 -9.21 -6.66 -1.06
C PHE A 66 -9.47 -6.46 -2.56
N ARG A 67 -10.66 -5.96 -2.93
CA ARG A 67 -10.93 -5.52 -4.30
C ARG A 67 -10.05 -4.35 -4.70
N TYR A 68 -9.84 -3.39 -3.79
CA TYR A 68 -8.94 -2.27 -4.03
C TYR A 68 -7.49 -2.73 -4.26
N LEU A 69 -6.97 -3.67 -3.45
CA LEU A 69 -5.63 -4.25 -3.66
C LEU A 69 -5.50 -4.90 -5.05
N LYS A 70 -6.55 -5.59 -5.53
CA LYS A 70 -6.59 -6.14 -6.90
C LYS A 70 -6.56 -5.05 -7.97
N LEU A 71 -7.22 -3.90 -7.73
CA LEU A 71 -7.21 -2.78 -8.69
C LEU A 71 -5.83 -2.13 -8.84
N LEU A 72 -4.93 -2.28 -7.87
CA LEU A 72 -3.55 -1.78 -8.00
C LEU A 72 -2.78 -2.45 -9.16
N LYS A 73 -3.21 -3.63 -9.63
CA LYS A 73 -2.66 -4.24 -10.85
C LYS A 73 -2.92 -3.40 -12.11
N LYS A 74 -3.92 -2.51 -12.08
CA LYS A 74 -4.25 -1.58 -13.17
C LYS A 74 -3.60 -0.21 -13.01
N THR A 75 -2.89 0.02 -11.91
CA THR A 75 -2.16 1.27 -11.65
C THR A 75 -0.71 1.16 -12.12
N GLY A 76 -0.12 2.28 -12.51
CA GLY A 76 1.33 2.35 -12.70
C GLY A 76 2.07 2.38 -11.37
N ALA A 77 3.39 2.36 -11.41
CA ALA A 77 4.21 2.60 -10.23
C ALA A 77 5.39 3.53 -10.54
N SER A 78 5.87 4.22 -9.52
CA SER A 78 7.04 5.10 -9.57
C SER A 78 7.91 4.82 -8.35
N ILE A 79 9.23 4.79 -8.54
CA ILE A 79 10.21 4.65 -7.47
C ILE A 79 11.11 5.89 -7.52
N ASP A 80 11.19 6.63 -6.42
CA ASP A 80 12.01 7.85 -6.30
C ASP A 80 11.79 8.84 -7.46
N GLY A 81 10.51 9.00 -7.86
CA GLY A 81 10.09 9.88 -8.95
C GLY A 81 10.25 9.30 -10.36
N LYS A 82 10.81 8.09 -10.53
CA LYS A 82 11.01 7.44 -11.83
C LYS A 82 9.96 6.37 -12.09
N ALA A 83 9.35 6.39 -13.28
CA ALA A 83 8.38 5.38 -13.67
C ALA A 83 8.98 3.96 -13.65
N SER A 84 8.29 3.03 -12.99
CA SER A 84 8.61 1.61 -12.99
C SER A 84 7.94 0.91 -14.17
N ARG A 85 8.57 -0.18 -14.64
CA ARG A 85 7.97 -1.11 -15.61
C ARG A 85 6.91 -2.02 -14.97
N LYS A 86 6.90 -2.14 -13.64
CA LYS A 86 5.93 -2.94 -12.90
C LYS A 86 4.64 -2.15 -12.67
N ASN A 87 3.51 -2.86 -12.59
CA ASN A 87 2.27 -2.25 -12.11
C ASN A 87 2.35 -1.96 -10.60
N GLY A 88 1.42 -1.15 -10.10
CA GLY A 88 1.38 -0.73 -8.69
C GLY A 88 1.41 -1.89 -7.70
N HIS A 89 0.61 -2.93 -7.94
CA HIS A 89 0.58 -4.11 -7.07
C HIS A 89 1.94 -4.81 -7.02
N ASP A 90 2.50 -5.17 -8.17
CA ASP A 90 3.75 -5.94 -8.24
C ASP A 90 4.95 -5.12 -7.76
N GLN A 91 4.88 -3.79 -7.92
CA GLN A 91 5.90 -2.90 -7.41
C GLN A 91 5.88 -2.82 -5.88
N ILE A 92 4.71 -2.78 -5.23
CA ILE A 92 4.62 -2.85 -3.76
C ILE A 92 5.20 -4.17 -3.25
N VAL A 93 4.79 -5.30 -3.84
CA VAL A 93 5.30 -6.62 -3.44
C VAL A 93 6.83 -6.67 -3.58
N ALA A 94 7.36 -6.23 -4.72
CA ALA A 94 8.80 -6.23 -4.96
C ALA A 94 9.57 -5.32 -4.02
N SER A 95 9.04 -4.15 -3.68
CA SER A 95 9.67 -3.21 -2.75
C SER A 95 9.66 -3.73 -1.31
N LEU A 96 8.55 -4.34 -0.86
CA LEU A 96 8.49 -4.99 0.45
C LEU A 96 9.45 -6.18 0.53
N GLN A 97 9.41 -7.06 -0.47
CA GLN A 97 10.33 -8.20 -0.56
C GLN A 97 11.79 -7.73 -0.51
N GLY A 98 12.17 -6.82 -1.41
CA GLY A 98 13.54 -6.33 -1.49
C GLY A 98 14.02 -5.64 -0.21
N ASN A 99 13.13 -4.90 0.47
CA ASN A 99 13.45 -4.27 1.74
C ASN A 99 13.68 -5.28 2.86
N LEU A 100 12.76 -6.23 3.04
CA LEU A 100 12.83 -7.25 4.09
C LEU A 100 13.99 -8.24 3.87
N GLU A 101 14.38 -8.47 2.61
CA GLU A 101 15.48 -9.36 2.24
C GLU A 101 16.85 -8.65 2.15
N SER A 102 16.91 -7.32 2.33
CA SER A 102 18.13 -6.51 2.12
C SER A 102 19.22 -6.68 3.19
N GLY A 103 18.94 -7.43 4.27
CA GLY A 103 19.82 -7.54 5.44
C GLY A 103 19.86 -6.30 6.35
N ARG A 104 19.38 -5.14 5.85
CA ARG A 104 19.18 -3.91 6.63
C ARG A 104 17.82 -3.29 6.28
N ALA A 105 16.76 -4.00 6.63
CA ALA A 105 15.40 -3.58 6.33
C ALA A 105 15.09 -2.22 6.97
N MET A 106 14.56 -1.30 6.18
CA MET A 106 14.04 -0.02 6.66
C MET A 106 12.61 -0.21 7.18
N PRO A 107 12.18 0.58 8.18
CA PRO A 107 10.77 0.69 8.51
C PRO A 107 9.95 1.14 7.29
N VAL A 108 8.71 0.66 7.20
CA VAL A 108 7.83 0.97 6.06
C VAL A 108 6.72 1.90 6.51
N PHE A 109 6.47 2.95 5.75
CA PHE A 109 5.38 3.90 5.98
C PHE A 109 4.41 3.89 4.82
N PHE A 110 3.23 3.33 5.04
CA PHE A 110 2.10 3.39 4.14
C PHE A 110 1.34 4.69 4.31
N THR A 111 1.05 5.31 3.17
CA THR A 111 0.23 6.53 3.11
C THR A 111 -0.64 6.51 1.86
N TRP A 112 -1.53 7.50 1.78
CA TRP A 112 -2.49 7.65 0.70
C TRP A 112 -2.32 9.00 0.04
N HIS A 113 -2.52 9.05 -1.27
CA HIS A 113 -2.58 10.31 -2.01
C HIS A 113 -3.77 10.31 -2.97
N PRO A 114 -4.22 11.49 -3.44
CA PRO A 114 -5.24 11.56 -4.48
C PRO A 114 -4.75 10.91 -5.78
N GLY A 115 -5.52 9.95 -6.29
CA GLY A 115 -5.29 9.38 -7.62
C GLY A 115 -5.63 10.42 -8.69
N GLU A 116 -4.61 11.08 -9.22
CA GLU A 116 -4.78 11.98 -10.37
C GLU A 116 -5.20 11.17 -11.60
N HIS A 117 -6.24 11.66 -12.29
CA HIS A 117 -6.68 11.04 -13.55
C HIS A 117 -5.65 11.33 -14.64
N PRO A 118 -5.36 10.38 -15.56
CA PRO A 118 -6.07 9.11 -15.78
C PRO A 118 -5.37 7.88 -15.18
N LYS A 119 -4.22 8.04 -14.52
CA LYS A 119 -3.42 6.91 -14.04
C LYS A 119 -3.12 7.13 -12.55
N GLY A 120 -3.84 6.41 -11.69
CA GLY A 120 -3.35 6.22 -10.33
C GLY A 120 -1.97 5.58 -10.42
N ILE A 121 -0.98 6.18 -9.75
CA ILE A 121 0.39 5.69 -9.72
C ILE A 121 0.72 5.39 -8.26
N VAL A 122 1.18 4.19 -7.96
CA VAL A 122 1.79 3.91 -6.66
C VAL A 122 3.14 4.59 -6.61
N GLN A 123 3.38 5.42 -5.60
CA GLN A 123 4.65 6.10 -5.41
C GLN A 123 5.41 5.42 -4.28
N ILE A 124 6.64 5.00 -4.56
CA ILE A 124 7.54 4.41 -3.59
C ILE A 124 8.76 5.32 -3.45
N THR A 125 9.11 5.68 -2.23
CA THR A 125 10.25 6.52 -1.94
C THR A 125 11.15 5.84 -0.92
N ASN A 126 12.44 5.71 -1.24
CA ASN A 126 13.42 5.05 -0.38
C ASN A 126 14.12 6.07 0.52
N GLY A 127 14.23 5.77 1.82
CA GLY A 127 14.97 6.60 2.78
C GLY A 127 14.30 7.92 3.12
N ASP A 128 12.99 8.02 2.91
CA ASP A 128 12.20 9.22 3.14
C ASP A 128 12.07 9.53 4.65
N ARG A 129 12.03 10.82 5.00
CA ARG A 129 11.89 11.28 6.39
C ARG A 129 10.46 11.70 6.66
N VAL A 130 9.59 10.71 6.84
CA VAL A 130 8.15 10.91 7.07
C VAL A 130 7.83 11.48 8.45
N LEU A 131 8.69 11.27 9.44
CA LEU A 131 8.54 11.80 10.79
C LEU A 131 9.54 12.94 11.00
N SER A 132 9.05 14.18 11.10
CA SER A 132 9.88 15.38 11.24
C SER A 132 10.78 15.37 12.50
N PHE A 133 10.37 14.64 13.52
CA PHE A 133 11.10 14.49 14.79
C PHE A 133 12.13 13.35 14.79
N SER A 134 12.20 12.55 13.72
CA SER A 134 13.07 11.37 13.64
C SER A 134 14.07 11.49 12.51
N SER A 135 15.31 11.03 12.75
CA SER A 135 16.34 10.92 11.72
C SER A 135 16.24 9.62 10.89
N LYS A 136 15.34 8.71 11.26
CA LYS A 136 15.17 7.42 10.58
C LYS A 136 14.58 7.61 9.19
N GLY A 137 15.22 6.99 8.20
CA GLY A 137 14.67 6.87 6.85
C GLY A 137 13.67 5.72 6.76
N PHE A 138 12.60 5.92 6.00
CA PHE A 138 11.54 4.96 5.78
C PHE A 138 11.49 4.56 4.29
N LEU A 139 11.03 3.34 4.05
CA LEU A 139 10.43 2.98 2.77
C LEU A 139 8.99 3.51 2.76
N THR A 140 8.75 4.62 2.09
CA THR A 140 7.40 5.17 1.97
C THR A 140 6.68 4.53 0.80
N ILE A 141 5.48 4.00 1.03
CA ILE A 141 4.61 3.44 0.00
C ILE A 141 3.31 4.23 0.00
N SER A 142 3.16 5.12 -0.98
CA SER A 142 1.99 5.96 -1.16
C SER A 142 1.08 5.40 -2.24
N VAL A 143 -0.15 5.06 -1.88
CA VAL A 143 -1.09 4.36 -2.76
C VAL A 143 -2.23 5.29 -3.21
N PRO A 144 -2.60 5.31 -4.50
CA PRO A 144 -3.58 6.25 -5.01
C PRO A 144 -5.00 5.91 -4.52
N THR A 145 -5.69 6.92 -4.01
CA THR A 145 -7.08 6.83 -3.55
C THR A 145 -7.97 7.82 -4.28
N ILE A 146 -9.24 7.48 -4.45
CA ILE A 146 -10.24 8.36 -5.04
C ILE A 146 -11.26 8.64 -3.94
N SER A 147 -11.74 9.88 -3.85
CA SER A 147 -12.83 10.23 -2.95
C SER A 147 -14.12 9.49 -3.32
N ALA A 148 -14.84 8.96 -2.33
CA ALA A 148 -16.14 8.31 -2.52
C ALA A 148 -17.20 9.26 -3.13
N HIS A 149 -17.06 10.57 -2.90
CA HIS A 149 -17.98 11.60 -3.40
C HIS A 149 -17.71 12.03 -4.85
N ARG A 150 -16.70 11.46 -5.53
CA ARG A 150 -16.39 11.86 -6.90
C ARG A 150 -17.46 11.32 -7.86
N PRO A 151 -18.15 12.17 -8.65
CA PRO A 151 -19.11 11.71 -9.63
C PRO A 151 -18.44 10.76 -10.62
N LYS A 152 -19.04 9.60 -10.89
CA LYS A 152 -18.59 8.69 -11.97
C LYS A 152 -18.47 9.51 -13.26
N ALA A 153 -17.41 9.31 -14.03
CA ALA A 153 -17.01 10.14 -15.18
C ALA A 153 -18.05 10.33 -16.31
N GLY A 154 -19.23 9.69 -16.23
CA GLY A 154 -20.38 9.91 -17.13
C GLY A 154 -21.53 10.75 -16.55
N LYS A 155 -21.46 11.20 -15.29
CA LYS A 155 -22.48 12.05 -14.64
C LYS A 155 -22.10 13.53 -14.58
N ARG A 156 -21.26 14.01 -15.50
CA ARG A 156 -21.16 15.45 -15.76
C ARG A 156 -22.51 15.87 -16.36
N LYS A 157 -23.43 16.37 -15.52
CA LYS A 157 -24.63 17.06 -15.99
C LYS A 157 -24.15 18.16 -16.95
N LYS A 158 -24.54 18.05 -18.23
CA LYS A 158 -24.47 19.17 -19.17
C LYS A 158 -25.26 20.30 -18.52
N LYS A 159 -24.60 21.41 -18.21
CA LYS A 159 -25.27 22.68 -17.97
C LYS A 159 -25.74 23.22 -19.31
#